data_AF-A0A078K191-F1
#
_entry.id   AF-A0A078K191-F1
#
_cell.length_a   1.000
_cell.length_b   1.000
_cell.length_c   1.000
_cell.angle_alpha   90.00
_cell.angle_beta   90.00
_cell.angle_gamma   90.00
#
_symmetry.space_group_name_H-M   'P 1'
#
loop_
_entity.id
_entity.type
_entity.pdbx_description
1 polymer ?
#
loop_
_entity_poly.entity_id
_entity_poly.type
_entity_poly.pdbx_seq_one_letter_code
_entity_poly.pdbx_strand_id
1 'polypeptide(L)'
;TEDQQGRTFGMDDILLLWKITRCSALQNIREAVLQYRKVFNQQHVEPRVRSAALKRGAEYLERYFRLIAFAAYLGSETLDDFFVKGGSKVTFKNWLHQRPEVQAMKWSIRLRPGRFFTIPEELRAQHESQHGDAVMESIVNERSGSVLGKGSILKMYFFPGQRTSSRVQITGAPHVYKVDRYPVYSMATPTISGAKKMLAYLGTKLKEEGGDSAARVVVTDLREEAVVYINGTPFVLRELSKPVDTLKHVGITGAVVESIETRLKEDILSEVRETGGRMLLHREEYSPASNESRVIGYWENIQPENVKTPAEVYAALKDESYNISYRRIPLTRERDALASDVDAIQYCKDDAAGGYLFISHTGFGGASYAMAITCLVLQPGQKLTATPNTDSSTLDEEDESPYRACDEETLSMGDYRDILSLIRVLSHGPQSKADVDGIIQQCAGAGHLKEDICYYTKELNKLPNTKDEDRSYIMDMGVKALRRYFYLITFRSYLYCTSPKEMKFLDWMRSRPELGHLCHNLRIDK
;
A
#
# COMPACT_ATOMS: atom_id res chain seq x y z
N THR A 1 17.20 45.07 -21.26
CA THR A 1 16.33 44.12 -20.54
C THR A 1 17.19 42.97 -20.10
N GLU A 2 17.76 43.11 -18.92
CA GLU A 2 18.39 42.08 -18.07
C GLU A 2 19.06 42.87 -16.95
N ASP A 3 18.36 43.04 -15.82
CA ASP A 3 18.97 43.29 -14.52
C ASP A 3 17.90 43.21 -13.42
N GLN A 4 17.56 41.98 -13.04
CA GLN A 4 16.98 41.67 -11.74
C GLN A 4 17.74 40.48 -11.16
N GLN A 5 19.01 40.69 -10.88
CA GLN A 5 19.74 39.87 -9.91
C GLN A 5 19.29 40.27 -8.52
N GLY A 6 18.78 39.28 -7.78
CA GLY A 6 18.36 39.41 -6.40
C GLY A 6 19.46 40.06 -5.57
N ARG A 7 19.10 41.12 -4.83
CA ARG A 7 19.92 41.59 -3.72
C ARG A 7 20.01 40.46 -2.70
N THR A 8 21.19 39.88 -2.68
CA THR A 8 21.77 39.04 -1.64
C THR A 8 21.56 39.66 -0.25
N PHE A 9 21.38 38.79 0.76
CA PHE A 9 21.43 39.11 2.19
C PHE A 9 22.50 40.18 2.50
N GLY A 10 22.08 41.39 2.88
CA GLY A 10 22.93 42.58 2.95
C GLY A 10 23.62 42.76 4.31
N MET A 11 24.82 43.36 4.32
CA MET A 11 25.67 43.62 5.50
C MET A 11 24.95 44.24 6.72
N ASP A 12 23.83 44.94 6.51
CA ASP A 12 23.02 45.55 7.56
C ASP A 12 22.39 44.51 8.53
N ASP A 13 22.07 43.32 8.03
CA ASP A 13 21.59 42.22 8.87
C ASP A 13 22.69 41.72 9.81
N ILE A 14 23.94 41.63 9.35
CA ILE A 14 25.10 41.21 10.15
C ILE A 14 25.39 42.23 11.26
N LEU A 15 25.28 43.52 10.97
CA LEU A 15 25.43 44.60 11.95
C LEU A 15 24.32 44.59 13.00
N LEU A 16 23.07 44.35 12.61
CA LEU A 16 21.95 44.21 13.54
C LEU A 16 22.12 42.96 14.42
N LEU A 17 22.55 41.85 13.84
CA LEU A 17 22.87 40.60 14.55
C LEU A 17 23.95 40.83 15.61
N TRP A 18 25.02 41.53 15.26
CA TRP A 18 26.12 41.82 16.19
C TRP A 18 25.69 42.77 17.33
N LYS A 19 24.85 43.77 17.05
CA LYS A 19 24.31 44.69 18.07
C LYS A 19 23.38 43.99 19.06
N ILE A 20 22.52 43.07 18.60
CA ILE A 20 21.65 42.27 19.47
C ILE A 20 22.49 41.40 20.41
N THR A 21 23.55 40.78 19.90
CA THR A 21 24.47 39.95 20.70
C THR A 21 25.25 40.78 21.74
N ARG A 22 25.62 42.03 21.45
CA ARG A 22 26.29 42.92 22.42
C ARG A 22 25.38 43.44 23.53
N CYS A 23 24.07 43.45 23.33
CA CYS A 23 23.07 43.80 24.35
C CYS A 23 22.54 42.57 25.13
N SER A 24 23.21 41.41 25.00
CA SER A 24 22.79 40.14 25.62
C SER A 24 22.86 40.11 27.14
N ALA A 25 23.59 41.03 27.78
CA ALA A 25 23.77 41.09 29.23
C ALA A 25 22.45 41.25 30.03
N LEU A 26 21.37 41.74 29.39
CA LEU A 26 20.03 41.81 29.97
C LEU A 26 19.11 40.72 29.41
N GLN A 27 18.90 40.69 28.09
CA GLN A 27 18.07 39.67 27.43
C GLN A 27 18.36 39.65 25.92
N ASN A 28 18.83 38.52 25.40
CA ASN A 28 18.89 38.30 23.96
C ASN A 28 17.50 37.90 23.44
N ILE A 29 16.88 38.79 22.65
CA ILE A 29 15.52 38.61 22.12
C ILE A 29 15.46 37.43 21.13
N ARG A 30 16.53 37.14 20.40
CA ARG A 30 16.57 36.00 19.45
C ARG A 30 16.60 34.67 20.19
N GLU A 31 17.44 34.57 21.23
CA GLU A 31 17.48 33.40 22.10
C GLU A 31 16.15 33.21 22.83
N ALA A 32 15.51 34.28 23.28
CA ALA A 32 14.18 34.20 23.89
C ALA A 32 13.14 33.59 22.95
N VAL A 33 13.09 34.04 21.68
CA VAL A 33 12.18 33.46 20.66
C VAL A 33 12.44 31.96 20.48
N LEU A 34 13.71 31.54 20.39
CA LEU A 34 14.08 30.13 20.24
C LEU A 34 13.73 29.30 21.49
N GLN A 35 13.93 29.84 22.69
CA GLN A 35 13.57 29.19 23.95
C GLN A 35 12.06 28.97 24.05
N TYR A 36 11.24 30.01 23.79
CA TYR A 36 9.79 29.87 23.80
C TYR A 36 9.29 28.95 22.67
N ARG A 37 9.97 28.91 21.52
CA ARG A 37 9.72 27.94 20.46
C ARG A 37 9.98 26.51 20.93
N LYS A 38 11.06 26.26 21.67
CA LYS A 38 11.33 24.95 22.26
C LYS A 38 10.20 24.52 23.20
N VAL A 39 9.80 25.38 24.12
CA VAL A 39 8.73 25.09 25.11
C VAL A 39 7.36 24.88 24.43
N PHE A 40 7.03 25.66 23.41
CA PHE A 40 5.77 25.51 22.67
C PHE A 40 5.63 24.14 21.97
N ASN A 41 6.75 23.62 21.44
CA ASN A 41 6.80 22.35 20.71
C ASN A 41 7.05 21.13 21.63
N GLN A 42 7.30 21.33 22.93
CA GLN A 42 7.40 20.23 23.89
C GLN A 42 6.01 19.68 24.23
N GLN A 43 5.71 18.47 23.77
CA GLN A 43 4.38 17.87 23.94
C GLN A 43 4.06 17.44 25.38
N HIS A 44 5.09 17.18 26.21
CA HIS A 44 4.97 16.80 27.62
C HIS A 44 4.69 17.99 28.56
N VAL A 45 4.68 19.21 28.06
CA VAL A 45 4.39 20.42 28.83
C VAL A 45 2.89 20.70 28.84
N GLU A 46 2.33 21.07 30.00
CA GLU A 46 0.91 21.36 30.13
C GLU A 46 0.39 22.34 29.06
N PRO A 47 -0.82 22.12 28.49
CA PRO A 47 -1.38 22.98 27.45
C PRO A 47 -1.44 24.46 27.81
N ARG A 48 -1.68 24.78 29.10
CA ARG A 48 -1.68 26.16 29.63
C ARG A 48 -0.30 26.80 29.54
N VAL A 49 0.76 26.05 29.86
CA VAL A 49 2.15 26.51 29.79
C VAL A 49 2.59 26.68 28.34
N ARG A 50 2.18 25.77 27.44
CA ARG A 50 2.43 25.89 25.99
C ARG A 50 1.74 27.11 25.38
N SER A 51 0.49 27.38 25.78
CA SER A 51 -0.25 28.58 25.35
C SER A 51 0.40 29.87 25.86
N ALA A 52 0.84 29.88 27.13
CA ALA A 52 1.57 31.02 27.70
C ALA A 52 2.93 31.25 27.02
N ALA A 53 3.66 30.17 26.69
CA ALA A 53 4.92 30.22 25.95
C ALA A 53 4.72 30.75 24.53
N LEU A 54 3.66 30.32 23.83
CA LEU A 54 3.32 30.81 22.50
C LEU A 54 3.04 32.32 22.51
N LYS A 55 2.24 32.79 23.49
CA LYS A 55 1.91 34.21 23.65
C LYS A 55 3.16 35.05 23.92
N ARG A 56 3.99 34.63 24.88
CA ARG A 56 5.26 35.33 25.21
C ARG A 56 6.25 35.29 24.05
N GLY A 57 6.41 34.14 23.40
CA GLY A 57 7.27 33.99 22.23
C GLY A 57 6.86 34.93 21.09
N ALA A 58 5.57 35.05 20.80
CA ALA A 58 5.05 35.95 19.78
C ALA A 58 5.37 37.42 20.07
N GLU A 59 5.32 37.85 21.33
CA GLU A 59 5.70 39.21 21.73
C GLU A 59 7.19 39.48 21.49
N TYR A 60 8.08 38.53 21.80
CA TYR A 60 9.50 38.66 21.50
C TYR A 60 9.77 38.67 20.00
N LEU A 61 9.07 37.83 19.22
CA LEU A 61 9.19 37.81 17.76
C LEU A 61 8.71 39.12 17.14
N GLU A 62 7.62 39.70 17.65
CA GLU A 62 7.14 41.01 17.20
C GLU A 62 8.16 42.12 17.49
N ARG A 63 8.80 42.11 18.67
CA ARG A 63 9.86 43.06 19.03
C ARG A 63 11.05 42.94 18.09
N TYR A 64 11.48 41.71 17.79
CA TYR A 64 12.57 41.45 16.86
C TYR A 64 12.23 41.94 15.44
N PHE A 65 11.02 41.63 14.96
CA PHE A 65 10.51 42.12 13.68
C PHE A 65 10.52 43.66 13.59
N ARG A 66 10.11 44.36 14.66
CA ARG A 66 10.17 45.83 14.71
C ARG A 66 11.60 46.36 14.64
N LEU A 67 12.57 45.67 15.23
CA LEU A 67 13.99 46.06 15.15
C LEU A 67 14.54 45.88 13.73
N ILE A 68 14.17 44.81 13.04
CA ILE A 68 14.53 44.62 11.61
C ILE A 68 13.90 45.73 10.76
N ALA A 69 12.60 45.99 10.94
CA ALA A 69 11.92 47.06 10.21
C ALA A 69 12.53 48.44 10.51
N PHE A 70 12.96 48.68 11.75
CA PHE A 70 13.64 49.92 12.13
C PHE A 70 15.04 50.03 11.54
N ALA A 71 15.81 48.93 11.47
CA ALA A 71 17.10 48.92 10.79
C ALA A 71 16.95 49.22 9.28
N ALA A 72 15.95 48.63 8.62
CA ALA A 72 15.62 48.92 7.23
C ALA A 72 15.14 50.37 7.01
N TYR A 73 14.42 50.95 7.97
CA TYR A 73 14.09 52.38 7.96
C TYR A 73 15.35 53.24 8.04
N LEU A 74 16.30 52.89 8.93
CA LEU A 74 17.56 53.60 9.08
C LEU A 74 18.46 53.52 7.83
N GLY A 75 18.44 52.39 7.12
CA GLY A 75 19.19 52.19 5.88
C GLY A 75 18.47 52.63 4.60
N SER A 76 17.30 53.28 4.71
CA SER A 76 16.59 53.79 3.53
C SER A 76 17.10 55.18 3.14
N GLU A 77 17.19 55.45 1.83
CA GLU A 77 17.65 56.73 1.25
C GLU A 77 16.89 57.96 1.77
N THR A 78 15.74 57.76 2.44
CA THR A 78 14.98 58.81 3.13
C THR A 78 15.73 59.45 4.32
N LEU A 79 16.81 58.83 4.80
CA LEU A 79 17.69 59.38 5.83
C LEU A 79 18.95 60.07 5.27
N ASP A 80 19.40 59.71 4.07
CA ASP A 80 20.57 60.36 3.44
C ASP A 80 20.24 61.77 2.94
N ASP A 81 18.99 62.02 2.51
CA ASP A 81 18.49 63.37 2.17
C ASP A 81 18.47 64.34 3.37
N PHE A 82 18.67 63.84 4.59
CA PHE A 82 18.70 64.63 5.82
C PHE A 82 19.94 65.55 5.91
N PHE A 83 21.09 65.08 5.42
CA PHE A 83 22.33 65.86 5.51
C PHE A 83 22.49 66.88 4.38
N VAL A 84 21.73 66.74 3.29
CA VAL A 84 21.96 67.52 2.05
C VAL A 84 20.82 68.48 1.71
N LYS A 85 19.53 68.17 1.95
CA LYS A 85 18.42 69.00 1.44
C LYS A 85 17.12 69.00 2.27
N GLY A 86 17.16 69.38 3.55
CA GLY A 86 16.02 69.99 4.29
C GLY A 86 14.60 69.42 4.08
N GLY A 87 14.45 68.12 3.81
CA GLY A 87 13.21 67.51 3.33
C GLY A 87 12.23 67.16 4.46
N SER A 88 10.94 67.12 4.14
CA SER A 88 9.87 66.76 5.07
C SER A 88 9.98 65.31 5.55
N LYS A 89 10.17 65.14 6.85
CA LYS A 89 10.44 63.89 7.57
C LYS A 89 9.32 62.85 7.41
N VAL A 90 9.60 61.67 6.86
CA VAL A 90 8.70 60.52 7.03
C VAL A 90 9.05 59.85 8.36
N THR A 91 8.13 59.88 9.32
CA THR A 91 8.35 59.19 10.61
C THR A 91 8.40 57.68 10.42
N PHE A 92 9.12 56.92 11.27
CA PHE A 92 9.10 55.45 11.25
C PHE A 92 7.66 54.90 11.26
N LYS A 93 6.76 55.56 12.01
CA LYS A 93 5.34 55.22 12.00
C LYS A 93 4.77 55.35 10.59
N ASN A 94 4.92 56.50 9.92
CA ASN A 94 4.36 56.70 8.57
C ASN A 94 5.02 55.80 7.53
N TRP A 95 6.35 55.62 7.61
CA TRP A 95 7.11 54.70 6.76
C TRP A 95 6.60 53.26 6.86
N LEU A 96 6.31 52.80 8.08
CA LEU A 96 5.76 51.46 8.31
C LEU A 96 4.30 51.33 7.82
N HIS A 97 3.51 52.41 7.83
CA HIS A 97 2.14 52.37 7.30
C HIS A 97 2.10 52.36 5.77
N GLN A 98 3.08 52.97 5.11
CA GLN A 98 3.21 52.96 3.65
C GLN A 98 3.59 51.58 3.08
N ARG A 99 3.92 50.60 3.93
CA ARG A 99 4.33 49.25 3.55
C ARG A 99 3.31 48.22 4.04
N PRO A 100 2.25 47.96 3.27
CA PRO A 100 1.18 47.03 3.67
C PRO A 100 1.70 45.60 3.87
N GLU A 101 2.76 45.16 3.17
CA GLU A 101 3.32 43.81 3.36
C GLU A 101 3.96 43.65 4.74
N VAL A 102 4.66 44.68 5.22
CA VAL A 102 5.30 44.70 6.55
C VAL A 102 4.25 44.75 7.66
N GLN A 103 3.15 45.47 7.46
CA GLN A 103 2.01 45.45 8.38
C GLN A 103 1.32 44.08 8.40
N ALA A 104 1.10 43.47 7.23
CA ALA A 104 0.49 42.15 7.14
C ALA A 104 1.34 41.09 7.87
N MET A 105 2.67 41.14 7.76
CA MET A 105 3.58 40.27 8.52
C MET A 105 3.47 40.49 10.03
N LYS A 106 3.44 41.74 10.50
CA LYS A 106 3.23 42.08 11.91
C LYS A 106 1.89 41.55 12.44
N TRP A 107 0.81 41.73 11.69
CA TRP A 107 -0.51 41.19 12.05
C TRP A 107 -0.53 39.67 12.04
N SER A 108 0.16 39.02 11.10
CA SER A 108 0.31 37.56 11.06
C SER A 108 0.99 37.02 12.32
N ILE A 109 2.04 37.68 12.82
CA ILE A 109 2.74 37.27 14.07
C ILE A 109 1.78 37.29 15.26
N ARG A 110 0.87 38.27 15.33
CA ARG A 110 -0.10 38.41 16.43
C ARG A 110 -1.32 37.49 16.31
N LEU A 111 -1.89 37.38 15.12
CA LEU A 111 -3.14 36.66 14.87
C LEU A 111 -2.91 35.15 14.73
N ARG A 112 -1.73 34.74 14.24
CA ARG A 112 -1.37 33.34 14.01
C ARG A 112 0.07 33.03 14.45
N PRO A 113 0.41 33.22 15.74
CA PRO A 113 1.76 32.97 16.23
C PRO A 113 2.21 31.52 16.03
N GLY A 114 1.28 30.57 16.06
CA GLY A 114 1.57 29.15 15.81
C GLY A 114 2.29 28.89 14.49
N ARG A 115 2.05 29.68 13.43
CA ARG A 115 2.71 29.52 12.13
C ARG A 115 4.23 29.71 12.19
N PHE A 116 4.72 30.55 13.10
CA PHE A 116 6.14 30.86 13.23
C PHE A 116 6.85 29.97 14.26
N PHE A 117 6.08 29.46 15.22
CA PHE A 117 6.60 28.66 16.32
C PHE A 117 6.51 27.16 16.03
N THR A 118 5.61 26.70 15.16
CA THR A 118 5.56 25.30 14.71
C THR A 118 6.82 24.97 13.91
N ILE A 119 7.45 23.84 14.19
CA ILE A 119 8.61 23.35 13.43
C ILE A 119 8.07 22.66 12.16
N PRO A 120 8.57 23.00 10.95
CA PRO A 120 8.23 22.28 9.73
C PRO A 120 8.51 20.78 9.86
N GLU A 121 7.61 19.94 9.34
CA GLU A 121 7.63 18.47 9.49
C GLU A 121 8.99 17.85 9.12
N GLU A 122 9.69 18.43 8.15
CA GLU A 122 11.03 18.03 7.67
C GLU A 122 12.15 18.19 8.71
N LEU A 123 12.09 19.23 9.56
CA LEU A 123 13.04 19.46 10.65
C LEU A 123 12.63 18.75 11.94
N ARG A 124 11.36 18.34 12.03
CA ARG A 124 10.80 17.51 13.11
C ARG A 124 11.38 16.10 13.07
N ALA A 125 11.54 15.55 11.86
CA ALA A 125 12.02 14.19 11.62
C ALA A 125 13.45 13.90 12.12
N GLN A 126 14.32 14.91 12.24
CA GLN A 126 15.71 14.73 12.69
C GLN A 126 15.90 14.80 14.21
N HIS A 127 15.00 15.47 14.94
CA HIS A 127 15.09 15.63 16.39
C HIS A 127 14.08 14.76 17.17
N GLU A 128 13.03 14.25 16.51
CA GLU A 128 12.01 13.38 17.13
C GLU A 128 12.27 11.87 16.96
N SER A 129 13.26 11.46 16.15
CA SER A 129 13.52 10.03 15.86
C SER A 129 13.98 9.20 17.06
N GLN A 130 14.31 9.81 18.20
CA GLN A 130 14.67 9.06 19.42
C GLN A 130 13.63 9.13 20.54
N HIS A 131 12.70 10.09 20.51
CA HIS A 131 11.73 10.31 21.59
C HIS A 131 10.28 10.17 21.12
N GLY A 132 9.99 10.48 19.86
CA GLY A 132 8.70 10.22 19.21
C GLY A 132 8.48 8.73 19.02
N ASP A 133 9.49 8.00 18.53
CA ASP A 133 9.41 6.55 18.35
C ASP A 133 9.14 5.82 19.67
N ALA A 134 9.78 6.24 20.78
CA ALA A 134 9.54 5.66 22.11
C ALA A 134 8.12 5.92 22.65
N VAL A 135 7.54 7.10 22.41
CA VAL A 135 6.16 7.42 22.83
C VAL A 135 5.15 6.67 21.97
N MET A 136 5.38 6.60 20.66
CA MET A 136 4.53 5.83 19.74
C MET A 136 4.59 4.33 20.08
N GLU A 137 5.77 3.81 20.39
CA GLU A 137 5.99 2.45 20.83
C GLU A 137 5.33 2.17 22.19
N SER A 138 5.35 3.11 23.15
CA SER A 138 4.62 2.98 24.43
C SER A 138 3.12 2.82 24.18
N ILE A 139 2.53 3.67 23.33
CA ILE A 139 1.10 3.64 23.02
C ILE A 139 0.71 2.32 22.33
N VAL A 140 1.52 1.87 21.37
CA VAL A 140 1.32 0.57 20.72
C VAL A 140 1.45 -0.58 21.74
N ASN A 141 2.31 -0.45 22.74
CA ASN A 141 2.49 -1.44 23.80
C ASN A 141 1.41 -1.39 24.91
N GLU A 142 0.67 -0.29 25.02
CA GLU A 142 -0.44 -0.10 25.97
C GLU A 142 -1.79 -0.58 25.40
N ARG A 143 -1.86 -0.86 24.10
CA ARG A 143 -3.06 -1.42 23.44
C ARG A 143 -3.53 -2.69 24.15
N SER A 144 -4.82 -2.73 24.46
CA SER A 144 -5.46 -3.81 25.23
C SER A 144 -6.62 -4.48 24.47
N GLY A 145 -6.80 -4.14 23.20
CA GLY A 145 -7.79 -4.78 22.33
C GLY A 145 -7.52 -6.27 22.14
N SER A 146 -8.57 -7.01 21.83
CA SER A 146 -8.48 -8.47 21.64
C SER A 146 -7.80 -8.88 20.34
N VAL A 147 -7.90 -8.04 19.31
CA VAL A 147 -7.23 -8.16 18.01
C VAL A 147 -6.21 -7.03 17.85
N LEU A 148 -6.62 -5.78 18.13
CA LEU A 148 -5.69 -4.65 18.20
C LEU A 148 -5.05 -4.59 19.60
N GLY A 149 -4.21 -5.59 19.87
CA GLY A 149 -3.56 -5.75 21.16
C GLY A 149 -2.17 -5.12 21.23
N LYS A 150 -1.48 -5.40 22.34
CA LYS A 150 -0.10 -4.97 22.60
C LYS A 150 0.82 -5.29 21.43
N GLY A 151 1.60 -4.29 20.98
CA GLY A 151 2.56 -4.46 19.90
C GLY A 151 1.95 -4.44 18.49
N SER A 152 0.62 -4.36 18.37
CA SER A 152 -0.08 -4.36 17.09
C SER A 152 -0.25 -2.94 16.54
N ILE A 153 -0.13 -2.79 15.22
CA ILE A 153 -0.31 -1.54 14.49
C ILE A 153 -1.32 -1.68 13.36
N LEU A 154 -1.95 -0.55 13.02
CA LEU A 154 -2.72 -0.40 11.78
C LEU A 154 -1.85 0.33 10.77
N LYS A 155 -1.47 -0.38 9.72
CA LYS A 155 -0.63 0.15 8.64
C LYS A 155 -1.46 0.35 7.39
N MET A 156 -1.29 1.49 6.74
CA MET A 156 -1.91 1.78 5.45
C MET A 156 -1.55 0.65 4.49
N TYR A 157 -2.56 0.10 3.82
CA TYR A 157 -2.35 -1.11 3.04
C TYR A 157 -1.65 -0.83 1.70
N PHE A 158 -1.71 0.42 1.26
CA PHE A 158 -0.90 0.98 0.18
C PHE A 158 0.51 1.31 0.65
N PHE A 159 1.48 1.11 -0.24
CA PHE A 159 2.88 1.43 0.03
C PHE A 159 3.58 1.99 -1.22
N PRO A 160 4.63 2.83 -1.05
CA PRO A 160 5.43 3.32 -2.16
C PRO A 160 6.02 2.17 -2.99
N GLY A 161 5.99 2.29 -4.32
CA GLY A 161 6.49 1.25 -5.22
C GLY A 161 5.54 0.08 -5.46
N GLN A 162 4.31 0.12 -4.90
CA GLN A 162 3.28 -0.85 -5.24
C GLN A 162 3.00 -0.81 -6.75
N ARG A 163 2.99 -1.99 -7.39
CA ARG A 163 2.72 -2.11 -8.83
C ARG A 163 1.39 -1.47 -9.18
N THR A 164 1.38 -0.71 -10.28
CA THR A 164 0.18 -0.14 -10.88
C THR A 164 -0.01 -0.74 -12.27
N SER A 165 -1.28 -0.83 -12.71
CA SER A 165 -1.58 -1.34 -14.05
C SER A 165 -1.33 -0.24 -15.08
N SER A 166 -0.65 -0.58 -16.17
CA SER A 166 -0.50 0.31 -17.32
C SER A 166 -1.74 0.30 -18.22
N ARG A 167 -2.57 -0.75 -18.18
CA ARG A 167 -3.68 -0.95 -19.12
C ARG A 167 -5.04 -0.46 -18.61
N VAL A 168 -5.36 -0.71 -17.35
CA VAL A 168 -6.63 -0.29 -16.73
C VAL A 168 -6.33 0.56 -15.52
N GLN A 169 -6.53 1.87 -15.64
CA GLN A 169 -6.26 2.83 -14.58
C GLN A 169 -7.56 3.27 -13.94
N ILE A 170 -7.76 2.88 -12.68
CA ILE A 170 -8.90 3.31 -11.88
C ILE A 170 -8.38 3.99 -10.63
N THR A 171 -8.66 5.28 -10.48
CA THR A 171 -8.19 6.06 -9.33
C THR A 171 -8.66 5.45 -8.03
N GLY A 172 -7.73 5.07 -7.16
CA GLY A 172 -8.02 4.43 -5.88
C GLY A 172 -8.15 2.90 -5.94
N ALA A 173 -7.99 2.27 -7.10
CA ALA A 173 -7.91 0.82 -7.27
C ALA A 173 -6.61 0.48 -8.03
N PRO A 174 -5.51 0.15 -7.33
CA PRO A 174 -4.24 -0.16 -7.98
C PRO A 174 -4.28 -1.51 -8.70
N HIS A 175 -3.34 -1.69 -9.63
CA HIS A 175 -3.06 -2.96 -10.31
C HIS A 175 -4.30 -3.68 -10.87
N VAL A 176 -5.20 -2.95 -11.54
CA VAL A 176 -6.35 -3.58 -12.20
C VAL A 176 -5.90 -4.33 -13.45
N TYR A 177 -6.17 -5.62 -13.51
CA TYR A 177 -5.85 -6.46 -14.65
C TYR A 177 -7.09 -7.22 -15.13
N LYS A 178 -7.22 -7.38 -16.45
CA LYS A 178 -8.29 -8.17 -17.10
C LYS A 178 -7.62 -9.27 -17.91
N VAL A 179 -8.12 -10.50 -17.77
CA VAL A 179 -7.71 -11.63 -18.63
C VAL A 179 -8.28 -11.43 -20.02
N ASP A 180 -7.44 -11.58 -21.04
CA ASP A 180 -7.89 -11.51 -22.42
C ASP A 180 -8.89 -12.64 -22.72
N ARG A 181 -9.99 -12.32 -23.42
CA ARG A 181 -11.09 -13.24 -23.79
C ARG A 181 -11.98 -13.73 -22.64
N TYR A 182 -11.73 -13.32 -21.40
CA TYR A 182 -12.58 -13.67 -20.26
C TYR A 182 -13.10 -12.43 -19.52
N PRO A 183 -14.30 -12.50 -18.93
CA PRO A 183 -14.79 -11.45 -18.03
C PRO A 183 -14.21 -11.65 -16.61
N VAL A 184 -12.90 -11.88 -16.52
CA VAL A 184 -12.18 -12.15 -15.27
C VAL A 184 -11.16 -11.04 -15.01
N TYR A 185 -11.23 -10.46 -13.81
CA TYR A 185 -10.48 -9.28 -13.41
C TYR A 185 -9.78 -9.53 -12.08
N SER A 186 -8.63 -8.91 -11.87
CA SER A 186 -8.03 -8.72 -10.54
C SER A 186 -7.77 -7.25 -10.25
N MET A 187 -7.67 -6.91 -8.97
CA MET A 187 -7.18 -5.63 -8.51
C MET A 187 -6.45 -5.77 -7.16
N ALA A 188 -5.55 -4.83 -6.90
CA ALA A 188 -5.04 -4.61 -5.56
C ALA A 188 -6.15 -4.07 -4.66
N THR A 189 -5.91 -4.09 -3.34
CA THR A 189 -6.90 -3.58 -2.39
C THR A 189 -7.27 -2.14 -2.73
N PRO A 190 -8.54 -1.83 -3.02
CA PRO A 190 -8.94 -0.48 -3.39
C PRO A 190 -9.33 0.36 -2.16
N THR A 191 -9.36 1.69 -2.31
CA THR A 191 -10.16 2.57 -1.45
C THR A 191 -11.65 2.36 -1.68
N ILE A 192 -12.51 2.83 -0.78
CA ILE A 192 -13.97 2.76 -1.00
C ILE A 192 -14.38 3.44 -2.32
N SER A 193 -13.78 4.61 -2.61
CA SER A 193 -14.00 5.33 -3.87
C SER A 193 -13.49 4.54 -5.09
N GLY A 194 -12.32 3.91 -4.96
CA GLY A 194 -11.76 3.04 -6.00
C GLY A 194 -12.65 1.83 -6.30
N ALA A 195 -13.19 1.19 -5.26
CA ALA A 195 -14.13 0.08 -5.40
C ALA A 195 -15.40 0.53 -6.14
N LYS A 196 -15.99 1.67 -5.78
CA LYS A 196 -17.14 2.26 -6.49
C LYS A 196 -16.85 2.48 -7.98
N LYS A 197 -15.70 3.08 -8.29
CA LYS A 197 -15.28 3.33 -9.68
C LYS A 197 -15.05 2.04 -10.46
N MET A 198 -14.46 1.01 -9.84
CA MET A 198 -14.28 -0.30 -10.46
C MET A 198 -15.62 -0.97 -10.76
N LEU A 199 -16.55 -0.96 -9.81
CA LEU A 199 -17.88 -1.52 -10.01
C LEU A 199 -18.67 -0.77 -11.11
N ALA A 200 -18.56 0.55 -11.15
CA ALA A 200 -19.13 1.36 -12.23
C ALA A 200 -18.52 1.04 -13.60
N TYR A 201 -17.19 0.87 -13.67
CA TYR A 201 -16.48 0.45 -14.87
C TYR A 201 -16.95 -0.93 -15.38
N LEU A 202 -17.28 -1.85 -14.47
CA LEU A 202 -17.84 -3.16 -14.80
C LEU A 202 -19.34 -3.13 -15.18
N GLY A 203 -19.98 -1.95 -15.22
CA GLY A 203 -21.39 -1.84 -15.62
C GLY A 203 -22.38 -2.42 -14.60
N THR A 204 -22.00 -2.50 -13.33
CA THR A 204 -22.81 -3.13 -12.27
C THR A 204 -23.87 -2.22 -11.67
N LYS A 205 -23.86 -0.91 -11.99
CA LYS A 205 -24.82 0.05 -11.45
C LYS A 205 -26.14 -0.06 -12.21
N LEU A 206 -27.23 -0.33 -11.51
CA LEU A 206 -28.57 -0.31 -12.08
C LEU A 206 -28.93 1.12 -12.53
N LYS A 207 -29.40 1.27 -13.77
CA LYS A 207 -29.94 2.54 -14.26
C LYS A 207 -31.41 2.65 -13.85
N GLU A 208 -31.82 3.82 -13.38
CA GLU A 208 -33.19 4.06 -12.88
C GLU A 208 -34.25 4.10 -14.00
N GLU A 209 -33.86 4.21 -15.27
CA GLU A 209 -34.78 4.27 -16.42
C GLU A 209 -34.47 3.20 -17.48
N GLY A 210 -35.31 2.17 -17.55
CA GLY A 210 -35.84 1.58 -18.78
C GLY A 210 -34.95 0.82 -19.77
N GLY A 211 -33.64 0.71 -19.62
CA GLY A 211 -32.84 -0.02 -20.62
C GLY A 211 -31.37 -0.22 -20.31
N ASP A 212 -31.08 -1.26 -19.52
CA ASP A 212 -30.08 -2.32 -19.73
C ASP A 212 -29.92 -3.06 -18.39
N SER A 213 -29.96 -4.40 -18.36
CA SER A 213 -29.82 -5.14 -17.09
C SER A 213 -28.41 -4.97 -16.55
N ALA A 214 -28.23 -4.42 -15.34
CA ALA A 214 -26.90 -4.25 -14.77
C ALA A 214 -26.16 -5.59 -14.70
N ALA A 215 -24.91 -5.59 -15.18
CA ALA A 215 -24.07 -6.77 -15.17
C ALA A 215 -23.86 -7.23 -13.73
N ARG A 216 -24.20 -8.49 -13.44
CA ARG A 216 -23.93 -9.07 -12.13
C ARG A 216 -22.45 -9.39 -12.02
N VAL A 217 -21.77 -8.89 -10.99
CA VAL A 217 -20.35 -9.20 -10.75
C VAL A 217 -20.15 -9.98 -9.45
N VAL A 218 -19.41 -11.09 -9.56
CA VAL A 218 -18.96 -11.85 -8.40
C VAL A 218 -17.63 -11.26 -7.93
N VAL A 219 -17.62 -10.68 -6.74
CA VAL A 219 -16.45 -10.11 -6.09
C VAL A 219 -15.92 -11.11 -5.08
N THR A 220 -14.71 -11.61 -5.30
CA THR A 220 -14.05 -12.57 -4.42
C THR A 220 -12.82 -11.92 -3.80
N ASP A 221 -12.84 -11.79 -2.48
CA ASP A 221 -11.74 -11.24 -1.70
C ASP A 221 -10.82 -12.37 -1.24
N LEU A 222 -9.58 -12.35 -1.71
CA LEU A 222 -8.58 -13.40 -1.50
C LEU A 222 -7.68 -13.17 -0.29
N ARG A 223 -7.92 -12.12 0.48
CA ARG A 223 -7.00 -11.68 1.54
C ARG A 223 -7.17 -12.52 2.80
N GLU A 224 -6.07 -13.07 3.31
CA GLU A 224 -6.01 -13.75 4.63
C GLU A 224 -5.89 -12.76 5.79
N GLU A 225 -5.43 -11.55 5.51
CA GLU A 225 -5.14 -10.54 6.51
C GLU A 225 -6.40 -9.79 6.93
N ALA A 226 -6.50 -9.41 8.20
CA ALA A 226 -7.57 -8.56 8.67
C ALA A 226 -7.38 -7.13 8.15
N VAL A 227 -8.38 -6.65 7.41
CA VAL A 227 -8.39 -5.30 6.82
C VAL A 227 -9.53 -4.49 7.43
N VAL A 228 -9.28 -3.20 7.65
CA VAL A 228 -10.29 -2.23 8.05
C VAL A 228 -10.19 -0.99 7.18
N TYR A 229 -11.33 -0.38 6.86
CA TYR A 229 -11.38 0.90 6.18
C TYR A 229 -11.58 2.01 7.20
N ILE A 230 -10.68 3.00 7.22
CA ILE A 230 -10.77 4.21 8.03
C ILE A 230 -10.79 5.40 7.08
N ASN A 231 -11.82 6.26 7.17
CA ASN A 231 -12.00 7.42 6.29
C ASN A 231 -11.94 7.05 4.79
N GLY A 232 -12.40 5.84 4.44
CA GLY A 232 -12.38 5.32 3.07
C GLY A 232 -11.06 4.71 2.59
N THR A 233 -10.02 4.73 3.42
CA THR A 233 -8.68 4.18 3.13
C THR A 233 -8.50 2.83 3.85
N PRO A 234 -7.97 1.80 3.15
CA PRO A 234 -7.72 0.48 3.73
C PRO A 234 -6.45 0.46 4.60
N PHE A 235 -6.56 -0.17 5.77
CA PHE A 235 -5.49 -0.44 6.73
C PHE A 235 -5.46 -1.94 7.05
N VAL A 236 -4.25 -2.48 7.23
CA VAL A 236 -3.99 -3.87 7.59
C VAL A 236 -3.39 -3.94 8.99
N LEU A 237 -3.76 -4.98 9.74
CA LEU A 237 -3.17 -5.27 11.04
C LEU A 237 -1.75 -5.84 10.86
N ARG A 238 -0.78 -5.32 11.63
CA ARG A 238 0.63 -5.74 11.63
C ARG A 238 1.20 -5.74 13.04
N GLU A 239 2.36 -6.37 13.22
CA GLU A 239 3.17 -6.19 14.43
C GLU A 239 4.18 -5.06 14.23
N LEU A 240 4.40 -4.24 15.26
CA LEU A 240 5.36 -3.13 15.23
C LEU A 240 6.79 -3.63 15.00
N SER A 241 7.14 -4.79 15.55
CA SER A 241 8.45 -5.43 15.38
C SER A 241 8.71 -5.90 13.95
N LYS A 242 7.64 -6.18 13.19
CA LYS A 242 7.68 -6.72 11.83
C LYS A 242 6.59 -6.08 10.95
N PRO A 243 6.67 -4.77 10.70
CA PRO A 243 5.54 -4.01 10.14
C PRO A 243 5.35 -4.22 8.62
N VAL A 244 6.32 -4.87 7.96
CA VAL A 244 6.28 -5.24 6.55
C VAL A 244 5.96 -6.72 6.34
N ASP A 245 6.10 -7.55 7.37
CA ASP A 245 5.86 -8.99 7.25
C ASP A 245 4.36 -9.28 7.22
N THR A 246 3.98 -10.17 6.30
CA THR A 246 2.61 -10.68 6.19
C THR A 246 2.28 -11.50 7.45
N LEU A 247 1.18 -11.18 8.14
CA LEU A 247 0.70 -11.99 9.27
C LEU A 247 0.16 -13.31 8.70
N LYS A 248 0.82 -14.41 9.02
CA LYS A 248 0.47 -15.73 8.48
C LYS A 248 -0.52 -16.42 9.40
N HIS A 249 -1.73 -16.68 8.90
CA HIS A 249 -2.71 -17.53 9.58
C HIS A 249 -2.80 -18.87 8.86
N VAL A 250 -2.35 -19.94 9.51
CA VAL A 250 -2.38 -21.29 8.91
C VAL A 250 -3.83 -21.74 8.75
N GLY A 251 -4.28 -21.92 7.50
CA GLY A 251 -5.56 -22.56 7.18
C GLY A 251 -6.82 -21.74 7.56
N ILE A 252 -6.70 -20.42 7.75
CA ILE A 252 -7.84 -19.58 8.14
C ILE A 252 -8.95 -19.58 7.08
N THR A 253 -10.21 -19.57 7.53
CA THR A 253 -11.39 -19.50 6.65
C THR A 253 -11.89 -18.07 6.54
N GLY A 254 -12.62 -17.76 5.45
CA GLY A 254 -13.16 -16.41 5.23
C GLY A 254 -14.01 -15.89 6.39
N ALA A 255 -14.90 -16.74 6.94
CA ALA A 255 -15.75 -16.38 8.08
C ALA A 255 -14.94 -16.04 9.34
N VAL A 256 -13.82 -16.72 9.57
CA VAL A 256 -12.93 -16.41 10.71
C VAL A 256 -12.22 -15.07 10.47
N VAL A 257 -11.74 -14.80 9.25
CA VAL A 257 -11.15 -13.49 8.91
C VAL A 257 -12.17 -12.36 9.11
N GLU A 258 -13.41 -12.52 8.64
CA GLU A 258 -14.48 -11.53 8.83
C GLU A 258 -14.83 -11.30 10.31
N SER A 259 -14.78 -12.36 11.13
CA SER A 259 -14.93 -12.23 12.59
C SER A 259 -13.79 -11.45 13.23
N ILE A 260 -12.54 -11.66 12.78
CA ILE A 260 -11.38 -10.90 13.25
C ILE A 260 -11.50 -9.44 12.81
N GLU A 261 -11.93 -9.16 11.58
CA GLU A 261 -12.16 -7.79 11.08
C GLU A 261 -13.26 -7.05 11.86
N THR A 262 -14.33 -7.76 12.22
CA THR A 262 -15.42 -7.22 13.06
C THR A 262 -14.89 -6.85 14.44
N ARG A 263 -14.11 -7.76 15.06
CA ARG A 263 -13.51 -7.51 16.37
C ARG A 263 -12.45 -6.41 16.33
N LEU A 264 -11.64 -6.35 15.27
CA LEU A 264 -10.68 -5.28 15.02
C LEU A 264 -11.38 -3.92 14.96
N LYS A 265 -12.52 -3.84 14.27
CA LYS A 265 -13.35 -2.62 14.25
C LYS A 265 -13.82 -2.25 15.66
N GLU A 266 -14.28 -3.19 16.47
CA GLU A 266 -14.70 -2.92 17.85
C GLU A 266 -13.55 -2.38 18.72
N ASP A 267 -12.35 -2.96 18.59
CA ASP A 267 -11.16 -2.49 19.31
C ASP A 267 -10.78 -1.06 18.88
N ILE A 268 -10.81 -0.77 17.56
CA ILE A 268 -10.57 0.57 17.01
C ILE A 268 -11.57 1.58 17.58
N LEU A 269 -12.86 1.24 17.57
CA LEU A 269 -13.89 2.12 18.09
C LEU A 269 -13.73 2.37 19.60
N SER A 270 -13.19 1.40 20.34
CA SER A 270 -12.89 1.55 21.76
C SER A 270 -11.70 2.49 21.99
N GLU A 271 -10.58 2.27 21.31
CA GLU A 271 -9.40 3.15 21.37
C GLU A 271 -9.76 4.59 20.97
N VAL A 272 -10.57 4.78 19.92
CA VAL A 272 -11.03 6.10 19.46
C VAL A 272 -11.91 6.80 20.50
N ARG A 273 -12.77 6.08 21.24
CA ARG A 273 -13.57 6.66 22.32
C ARG A 273 -12.71 7.13 23.49
N GLU A 274 -11.70 6.36 23.86
CA GLU A 274 -10.80 6.67 24.98
C GLU A 274 -9.88 7.86 24.68
N THR A 275 -9.39 7.95 23.44
CA THR A 275 -8.43 8.97 22.98
C THR A 275 -9.09 10.28 22.51
N GLY A 276 -10.42 10.37 22.58
CA GLY A 276 -11.17 11.56 22.16
C GLY A 276 -11.19 11.77 20.65
N GLY A 277 -11.25 10.69 19.87
CA GLY A 277 -11.39 10.73 18.41
C GLY A 277 -10.08 10.63 17.63
N ARG A 278 -8.95 10.31 18.27
CA ARG A 278 -7.62 10.33 17.64
C ARG A 278 -6.87 9.02 17.80
N MET A 279 -6.40 8.46 16.70
CA MET A 279 -5.73 7.16 16.72
C MET A 279 -4.38 7.21 16.01
N LEU A 280 -3.46 6.39 16.49
CA LEU A 280 -2.15 6.20 15.89
C LEU A 280 -2.22 5.17 14.75
N LEU A 281 -2.01 5.64 13.52
CA LEU A 281 -1.94 4.84 12.29
C LEU A 281 -0.52 4.87 11.72
N HIS A 282 -0.21 3.96 10.81
CA HIS A 282 1.13 3.82 10.22
C HIS A 282 1.07 3.86 8.71
N ARG A 283 2.12 4.34 8.05
CA ARG A 283 2.29 4.28 6.59
C ARG A 283 3.75 4.05 6.24
N GLU A 284 4.00 3.52 5.06
CA GLU A 284 5.35 3.49 4.50
C GLU A 284 5.65 4.81 3.80
N GLU A 285 6.81 5.39 4.10
CA GLU A 285 7.38 6.51 3.37
C GLU A 285 8.72 6.10 2.76
N TYR A 286 8.84 6.34 1.47
CA TYR A 286 10.08 6.13 0.75
C TYR A 286 10.98 7.36 0.93
N SER A 287 12.21 7.13 1.38
CA SER A 287 13.24 8.15 1.52
C SER A 287 14.15 8.13 0.29
N PRO A 288 14.12 9.16 -0.58
CA PRO A 288 15.03 9.24 -1.72
C PRO A 288 16.49 9.31 -1.33
N ALA A 289 16.80 9.78 -0.11
CA ALA A 289 18.16 9.95 0.39
C ALA A 289 18.80 8.62 0.82
N SER A 290 18.01 7.68 1.35
CA SER A 290 18.49 6.37 1.80
C SER A 290 18.11 5.23 0.84
N ASN A 291 17.30 5.50 -0.20
CA ASN A 291 16.75 4.50 -1.12
C ASN A 291 16.02 3.36 -0.38
N GLU A 292 15.42 3.70 0.77
CA GLU A 292 14.75 2.75 1.68
C GLU A 292 13.36 3.26 2.05
N SER A 293 12.42 2.33 2.20
CA SER A 293 11.09 2.60 2.74
C SER A 293 11.07 2.37 4.24
N ARG A 294 10.58 3.35 5.01
CA ARG A 294 10.42 3.24 6.46
C ARG A 294 8.94 3.34 6.84
N VAL A 295 8.53 2.52 7.81
CA VAL A 295 7.20 2.62 8.41
C VAL A 295 7.22 3.73 9.45
N ILE A 296 6.33 4.71 9.31
CA ILE A 296 6.20 5.82 10.25
C ILE A 296 4.77 5.88 10.82
N GLY A 297 4.68 6.25 12.09
CA GLY A 297 3.41 6.50 12.77
C GLY A 297 2.92 7.93 12.56
N TYR A 298 1.61 8.12 12.45
CA TYR A 298 0.96 9.42 12.38
C TYR A 298 -0.41 9.39 13.07
N TRP A 299 -0.80 10.55 13.61
CA TRP A 299 -2.09 10.72 14.28
C TRP A 299 -3.17 11.12 13.29
N GLU A 300 -4.29 10.40 13.32
CA GLU A 300 -5.45 10.67 12.47
C GLU A 300 -6.69 10.89 13.33
N ASN A 301 -7.55 11.82 12.92
CA ASN A 301 -8.87 11.99 13.53
C ASN A 301 -9.85 10.99 12.90
N ILE A 302 -10.44 10.13 13.72
CA ILE A 302 -11.34 9.07 13.27
C ILE A 302 -12.74 9.33 13.83
N GLN A 303 -13.72 9.38 12.93
CA GLN A 303 -15.13 9.36 13.29
C GLN A 303 -15.63 7.90 13.31
N PRO A 304 -16.42 7.48 14.32
CA PRO A 304 -16.92 6.10 14.42
C PRO A 304 -17.62 5.59 13.16
N GLU A 305 -18.34 6.46 12.46
CA GLU A 305 -19.13 6.12 11.26
C GLU A 305 -18.24 5.83 10.03
N ASN A 306 -16.99 6.28 10.08
CA ASN A 306 -16.01 6.12 9.00
C ASN A 306 -15.13 4.88 9.15
N VAL A 307 -15.36 4.05 10.17
CA VAL A 307 -14.67 2.76 10.37
C VAL A 307 -15.55 1.63 9.84
N LYS A 308 -15.10 0.95 8.77
CA LYS A 308 -15.87 -0.11 8.11
C LYS A 308 -15.04 -1.37 7.86
N THR A 309 -15.64 -2.54 8.02
CA THR A 309 -15.05 -3.80 7.54
C THR A 309 -15.23 -3.94 6.02
N PRO A 310 -14.43 -4.75 5.32
CA PRO A 310 -14.64 -5.08 3.91
C PRO A 310 -16.07 -5.57 3.64
N ALA A 311 -16.60 -6.46 4.48
CA ALA A 311 -17.97 -6.96 4.35
C ALA A 311 -19.01 -5.82 4.41
N GLU A 312 -18.86 -4.88 5.36
CA GLU A 312 -19.74 -3.70 5.46
C GLU A 312 -19.61 -2.76 4.26
N VAL A 313 -18.40 -2.60 3.70
CA VAL A 313 -18.19 -1.79 2.49
C VAL A 313 -18.95 -2.40 1.32
N TYR A 314 -18.79 -3.69 1.04
CA TYR A 314 -19.46 -4.32 -0.10
C TYR A 314 -20.96 -4.52 0.12
N ALA A 315 -21.42 -4.68 1.37
CA ALA A 315 -22.84 -4.64 1.69
C ALA A 315 -23.45 -3.26 1.38
N ALA A 316 -22.80 -2.17 1.83
CA ALA A 316 -23.27 -0.81 1.52
C ALA A 316 -23.26 -0.51 0.01
N LEU A 317 -22.30 -1.05 -0.74
CA LEU A 317 -22.28 -0.94 -2.21
C LEU A 317 -23.45 -1.68 -2.84
N LYS A 318 -23.82 -2.85 -2.33
CA LYS A 318 -25.02 -3.55 -2.79
C LYS A 318 -26.29 -2.73 -2.54
N ASP A 319 -26.38 -2.09 -1.37
CA ASP A 319 -27.51 -1.20 -1.01
C ASP A 319 -27.55 0.08 -1.88
N GLU A 320 -26.39 0.55 -2.36
CA GLU A 320 -26.27 1.62 -3.36
C GLU A 320 -26.62 1.18 -4.81
N SER A 321 -27.37 0.09 -4.97
CA SER A 321 -27.86 -0.43 -6.27
C SER A 321 -26.79 -0.96 -7.22
N TYR A 322 -25.64 -1.42 -6.69
CA TYR A 322 -24.67 -2.19 -7.46
C TYR A 322 -25.03 -3.69 -7.44
N ASN A 323 -25.18 -4.31 -8.61
CA ASN A 323 -25.51 -5.74 -8.75
C ASN A 323 -24.27 -6.62 -8.52
N ILE A 324 -23.93 -6.84 -7.24
CA ILE A 324 -22.74 -7.61 -6.85
C ILE A 324 -23.06 -8.76 -5.89
N SER A 325 -22.19 -9.77 -5.92
CA SER A 325 -22.11 -10.82 -4.91
C SER A 325 -20.71 -10.82 -4.30
N TYR A 326 -20.58 -10.50 -3.02
CA TYR A 326 -19.29 -10.49 -2.31
C TYR A 326 -19.06 -11.80 -1.56
N ARG A 327 -17.84 -12.33 -1.62
CA ARG A 327 -17.39 -13.50 -0.83
C ARG A 327 -15.94 -13.32 -0.38
N ARG A 328 -15.60 -13.77 0.82
CA ARG A 328 -14.23 -13.85 1.34
C ARG A 328 -13.69 -15.28 1.24
N ILE A 329 -12.67 -15.51 0.41
CA ILE A 329 -12.01 -16.81 0.21
C ILE A 329 -10.50 -16.61 0.33
N PRO A 330 -9.93 -16.72 1.53
CA PRO A 330 -8.52 -16.45 1.75
C PRO A 330 -7.61 -17.38 0.92
N LEU A 331 -6.82 -16.79 0.03
CA LEU A 331 -5.97 -17.50 -0.94
C LEU A 331 -4.74 -16.65 -1.29
N THR A 332 -3.82 -16.56 -0.34
CA THR A 332 -2.53 -15.86 -0.55
C THR A 332 -1.52 -16.74 -1.29
N ARG A 333 -0.36 -16.18 -1.64
CA ARG A 333 0.74 -16.94 -2.27
C ARG A 333 1.50 -17.77 -1.23
N GLU A 334 1.54 -17.28 0.00
CA GLU A 334 2.31 -17.80 1.13
C GLU A 334 1.64 -19.03 1.79
N ARG A 335 0.32 -19.14 1.66
CA ARG A 335 -0.46 -20.29 2.11
C ARG A 335 -0.22 -21.53 1.24
N ASP A 336 -0.36 -22.72 1.83
CA ASP A 336 -0.44 -23.97 1.08
C ASP A 336 -1.77 -24.08 0.34
N ALA A 337 -1.73 -24.26 -0.98
CA ALA A 337 -2.93 -24.54 -1.76
C ALA A 337 -3.48 -25.92 -1.41
N LEU A 338 -4.80 -26.00 -1.26
CA LEU A 338 -5.56 -27.22 -1.01
C LEU A 338 -6.55 -27.49 -2.14
N ALA A 339 -6.93 -28.75 -2.35
CA ALA A 339 -8.00 -29.10 -3.29
C ALA A 339 -9.35 -28.45 -2.91
N SER A 340 -9.61 -28.23 -1.62
CA SER A 340 -10.79 -27.50 -1.15
C SER A 340 -10.80 -26.03 -1.58
N ASP A 341 -9.63 -25.41 -1.79
CA ASP A 341 -9.54 -24.03 -2.25
C ASP A 341 -9.98 -23.93 -3.72
N VAL A 342 -9.64 -24.93 -4.54
CA VAL A 342 -10.10 -25.03 -5.94
C VAL A 342 -11.61 -25.15 -6.00
N ASP A 343 -12.18 -26.03 -5.18
CA ASP A 343 -13.64 -26.14 -5.03
C ASP A 343 -14.26 -24.79 -4.62
N ALA A 344 -13.71 -24.12 -3.61
CA ALA A 344 -14.23 -22.84 -3.12
C ALA A 344 -14.32 -21.77 -4.23
N ILE A 345 -13.27 -21.66 -5.06
CA ILE A 345 -13.27 -20.74 -6.22
C ILE A 345 -14.22 -21.24 -7.31
N GLN A 346 -14.22 -22.53 -7.64
CA GLN A 346 -15.14 -23.12 -8.63
C GLN A 346 -16.61 -22.84 -8.29
N TYR A 347 -17.01 -22.99 -7.03
CA TYR A 347 -18.38 -22.72 -6.57
C TYR A 347 -18.75 -21.24 -6.55
N CYS A 348 -17.83 -20.34 -6.87
CA CYS A 348 -18.15 -18.94 -7.15
C CYS A 348 -18.69 -18.73 -8.56
N LYS A 349 -18.61 -19.73 -9.45
CA LYS A 349 -19.24 -19.66 -10.77
C LYS A 349 -20.73 -19.38 -10.62
N ASP A 350 -21.17 -18.35 -11.32
CA ASP A 350 -22.57 -17.96 -11.44
C ASP A 350 -22.86 -17.75 -12.93
N ASP A 351 -23.74 -18.57 -13.49
CA ASP A 351 -24.07 -18.54 -14.92
C ASP A 351 -24.76 -17.22 -15.32
N ALA A 352 -25.31 -16.47 -14.35
CA ALA A 352 -25.88 -15.14 -14.56
C ALA A 352 -24.85 -14.00 -14.36
N ALA A 353 -23.60 -14.31 -13.96
CA ALA A 353 -22.58 -13.29 -13.77
C ALA A 353 -22.01 -12.79 -15.10
N GLY A 354 -22.03 -11.47 -15.28
CA GLY A 354 -21.36 -10.77 -16.37
C GLY A 354 -19.86 -10.58 -16.14
N GLY A 355 -19.36 -10.86 -14.93
CA GLY A 355 -17.92 -10.90 -14.67
C GLY A 355 -17.52 -11.31 -13.25
N TYR A 356 -16.22 -11.58 -13.09
CA TYR A 356 -15.58 -12.05 -11.86
C TYR A 356 -14.45 -11.10 -11.49
N LEU A 357 -14.44 -10.60 -10.26
CA LEU A 357 -13.45 -9.64 -9.75
C LEU A 357 -12.74 -10.21 -8.52
N PHE A 358 -11.44 -10.42 -8.62
CA PHE A 358 -10.60 -10.89 -7.53
C PHE A 358 -9.85 -9.72 -6.85
N ILE A 359 -9.90 -9.68 -5.52
CA ILE A 359 -9.20 -8.67 -4.72
C ILE A 359 -8.11 -9.36 -3.93
N SER A 360 -6.88 -8.88 -4.04
CA SER A 360 -5.79 -9.30 -3.15
C SER A 360 -5.07 -8.08 -2.57
N HIS A 361 -4.00 -8.29 -1.79
CA HIS A 361 -3.19 -7.18 -1.28
C HIS A 361 -2.67 -6.32 -2.45
N THR A 362 -1.94 -6.94 -3.38
CA THR A 362 -1.25 -6.25 -4.48
C THR A 362 -1.92 -6.41 -5.85
N GLY A 363 -2.97 -7.23 -5.95
CA GLY A 363 -3.58 -7.59 -7.24
C GLY A 363 -2.71 -8.55 -8.07
N PHE A 364 -1.59 -9.00 -7.49
CA PHE A 364 -0.58 -9.84 -8.11
C PHE A 364 -0.31 -11.10 -7.24
N GLY A 365 0.21 -12.17 -7.83
CA GLY A 365 0.56 -13.41 -7.12
C GLY A 365 -0.64 -14.33 -6.96
N GLY A 366 -1.13 -14.57 -5.74
CA GLY A 366 -2.23 -15.51 -5.47
C GLY A 366 -3.52 -15.24 -6.27
N ALA A 367 -3.74 -14.00 -6.71
CA ALA A 367 -4.86 -13.64 -7.57
C ALA A 367 -4.84 -14.37 -8.92
N SER A 368 -3.67 -14.57 -9.54
CA SER A 368 -3.59 -15.26 -10.84
C SER A 368 -4.00 -16.72 -10.75
N TYR A 369 -3.77 -17.37 -9.61
CA TYR A 369 -4.22 -18.75 -9.37
C TYR A 369 -5.76 -18.84 -9.33
N ALA A 370 -6.44 -17.95 -8.61
CA ALA A 370 -7.90 -17.90 -8.59
C ALA A 370 -8.49 -17.55 -9.97
N MET A 371 -7.85 -16.62 -10.69
CA MET A 371 -8.23 -16.27 -12.06
C MET A 371 -8.10 -17.48 -12.99
N ALA A 372 -6.98 -18.22 -12.92
CA ALA A 372 -6.75 -19.41 -13.73
C ALA A 372 -7.80 -20.49 -13.47
N ILE A 373 -8.15 -20.77 -12.21
CA ILE A 373 -9.24 -21.70 -11.87
C ILE A 373 -10.54 -21.26 -12.54
N THR A 374 -10.88 -19.98 -12.44
CA THR A 374 -12.12 -19.43 -13.01
C THR A 374 -12.11 -19.52 -14.55
N CYS A 375 -11.00 -19.17 -15.20
CA CYS A 375 -10.85 -19.31 -16.66
C CYS A 375 -11.04 -20.77 -17.12
N LEU A 376 -10.46 -21.74 -16.41
CA LEU A 376 -10.63 -23.16 -16.71
C LEU A 376 -12.10 -23.61 -16.60
N VAL A 377 -12.82 -23.11 -15.59
CA VAL A 377 -14.27 -23.36 -15.40
C VAL A 377 -15.13 -22.71 -16.49
N LEU A 378 -14.70 -21.57 -17.03
CA LEU A 378 -15.38 -20.86 -18.12
C LEU A 378 -15.06 -21.45 -19.51
N GLN A 379 -14.01 -22.27 -19.65
CA GLN A 379 -13.69 -23.01 -20.87
C GLN A 379 -13.86 -24.54 -20.71
N PRO A 380 -15.06 -25.08 -20.46
CA PRO A 380 -15.24 -26.53 -20.47
C PRO A 380 -15.20 -27.04 -21.93
N GLY A 381 -14.00 -27.40 -22.43
CA GLY A 381 -13.82 -28.21 -23.64
C GLY A 381 -13.39 -27.51 -24.95
N GLN A 382 -13.00 -26.24 -24.98
CA GLN A 382 -12.52 -25.59 -26.21
C GLN A 382 -10.98 -25.67 -26.32
N LYS A 383 -10.46 -26.15 -27.47
CA LYS A 383 -9.02 -26.17 -27.78
C LYS A 383 -8.51 -24.73 -27.95
N LEU A 384 -7.46 -24.35 -27.21
CA LEU A 384 -6.70 -23.14 -27.50
C LEU A 384 -5.97 -23.33 -28.84
N THR A 385 -6.45 -22.71 -29.92
CA THR A 385 -5.62 -22.51 -31.11
C THR A 385 -4.58 -21.46 -30.76
N ALA A 386 -3.38 -21.91 -30.40
CA ALA A 386 -2.21 -21.03 -30.31
C ALA A 386 -1.93 -20.47 -31.71
N THR A 387 -2.14 -19.18 -31.90
CA THR A 387 -1.55 -18.45 -33.03
C THR A 387 -0.12 -18.08 -32.64
N PRO A 388 0.91 -18.56 -33.35
CA PRO A 388 2.27 -18.12 -33.10
C PRO A 388 2.44 -16.71 -33.68
N ASN A 389 2.60 -15.70 -32.83
CA ASN A 389 3.14 -14.43 -33.26
C ASN A 389 4.65 -14.58 -33.34
N THR A 390 5.15 -14.80 -34.55
CA THR A 390 6.58 -14.75 -34.88
C THR A 390 6.95 -13.29 -35.13
N ASP A 391 7.45 -12.59 -34.11
CA ASP A 391 8.24 -11.38 -34.33
C ASP A 391 9.72 -11.79 -34.26
N SER A 392 10.30 -12.03 -35.43
CA SER A 392 11.74 -12.24 -35.59
C SER A 392 12.45 -10.89 -35.56
N SER A 393 13.17 -10.60 -34.48
CA SER A 393 14.27 -9.63 -34.50
C SER A 393 15.56 -10.37 -34.19
N THR A 394 16.32 -10.61 -35.25
CA THR A 394 17.75 -10.97 -35.25
C THR A 394 18.55 -9.96 -34.44
N LEU A 395 19.45 -10.40 -33.55
CA LEU A 395 20.75 -9.77 -33.27
C LEU A 395 21.65 -10.76 -32.49
N ASP A 396 22.75 -11.12 -33.15
CA ASP A 396 24.13 -11.43 -32.73
C ASP A 396 24.46 -12.60 -31.77
N GLU A 397 25.25 -13.52 -32.35
CA GLU A 397 25.93 -14.67 -31.76
C GLU A 397 27.19 -14.24 -31.01
N GLU A 398 27.28 -14.50 -29.70
CA GLU A 398 28.56 -14.70 -29.00
C GLU A 398 28.45 -15.82 -27.95
N ASP A 399 29.01 -16.97 -28.32
CA ASP A 399 29.71 -18.00 -27.52
C ASP A 399 29.31 -18.22 -26.04
N GLU A 400 28.36 -19.14 -25.77
CA GLU A 400 28.23 -19.81 -24.46
C GLU A 400 28.02 -21.34 -24.61
N SER A 401 28.68 -22.08 -23.71
CA SER A 401 28.83 -23.54 -23.68
C SER A 401 27.51 -24.36 -23.67
N PRO A 402 27.42 -25.53 -24.37
CA PRO A 402 26.16 -26.23 -24.64
C PRO A 402 25.51 -26.95 -23.45
N TYR A 403 26.15 -26.96 -22.28
CA TYR A 403 25.70 -27.78 -21.15
C TYR A 403 24.91 -27.01 -20.07
N ARG A 404 24.71 -25.69 -20.21
CA ARG A 404 23.88 -24.88 -19.28
C ARG A 404 22.56 -24.39 -19.86
N ALA A 405 22.43 -24.24 -21.19
CA ALA A 405 21.20 -23.75 -21.82
C ALA A 405 20.02 -24.74 -21.75
N CYS A 406 20.33 -26.06 -21.72
CA CYS A 406 19.32 -27.14 -21.69
C CYS A 406 18.44 -27.11 -20.42
N ASP A 407 19.01 -26.73 -19.27
CA ASP A 407 18.29 -26.72 -17.99
C ASP A 407 17.38 -25.49 -17.84
N GLU A 408 17.76 -24.34 -18.41
CA GLU A 408 16.94 -23.13 -18.33
C GLU A 408 15.71 -23.19 -19.24
N GLU A 409 15.86 -23.71 -20.46
CA GLU A 409 14.74 -23.89 -21.39
C GLU A 409 13.74 -24.94 -20.85
N THR A 410 14.22 -26.05 -20.29
CA THR A 410 13.34 -27.10 -19.72
C THR A 410 12.57 -26.61 -18.49
N LEU A 411 13.21 -25.84 -17.60
CA LEU A 411 12.55 -25.19 -16.47
C LEU A 411 11.52 -24.13 -16.91
N SER A 412 11.80 -23.39 -17.98
CA SER A 412 10.87 -22.42 -18.58
C SER A 412 9.66 -23.12 -19.24
N MET A 413 9.89 -24.27 -19.87
CA MET A 413 8.83 -25.11 -20.44
C MET A 413 7.95 -25.78 -19.38
N GLY A 414 8.37 -25.77 -18.11
CA GLY A 414 7.62 -26.32 -16.98
C GLY A 414 7.69 -27.85 -16.90
N ASP A 415 8.75 -28.44 -17.44
CA ASP A 415 8.96 -29.89 -17.51
C ASP A 415 9.63 -30.41 -16.23
N TYR A 416 9.05 -30.05 -15.09
CA TYR A 416 9.48 -30.54 -13.78
C TYR A 416 9.23 -32.04 -13.67
N ARG A 417 10.17 -32.80 -13.10
CA ARG A 417 10.08 -34.26 -12.96
C ARG A 417 8.75 -34.73 -12.38
N ASP A 418 8.26 -34.04 -11.34
CA ASP A 418 7.01 -34.38 -10.68
C ASP A 418 5.79 -34.05 -11.53
N ILE A 419 5.84 -32.96 -12.32
CA ILE A 419 4.77 -32.61 -13.27
C ILE A 419 4.75 -33.59 -14.46
N LEU A 420 5.92 -34.02 -14.95
CA LEU A 420 6.02 -35.07 -15.96
C LEU A 420 5.45 -36.40 -15.46
N SER A 421 5.64 -36.70 -14.17
CA SER A 421 5.04 -37.87 -13.54
C SER A 421 3.51 -37.73 -13.43
N LEU A 422 3.03 -36.54 -13.06
CA LEU A 422 1.60 -36.22 -13.01
C LEU A 422 0.92 -36.41 -14.37
N ILE A 423 1.44 -35.82 -15.45
CA ILE A 423 0.80 -35.88 -16.77
C ILE A 423 0.72 -37.31 -17.35
N ARG A 424 1.58 -38.23 -16.89
CA ARG A 424 1.53 -39.64 -17.29
C ARG A 424 0.39 -40.40 -16.62
N VAL A 425 0.00 -39.98 -15.40
CA VAL A 425 -1.05 -40.63 -14.60
C VAL A 425 -2.43 -40.02 -14.89
N LEU A 426 -2.49 -38.74 -15.27
CA LEU A 426 -3.74 -38.06 -15.56
C LEU A 426 -4.36 -38.48 -16.91
N SER A 427 -5.67 -38.67 -16.91
CA SER A 427 -6.48 -38.69 -18.12
C SER A 427 -6.36 -37.34 -18.83
N HIS A 428 -6.06 -37.35 -20.14
CA HIS A 428 -5.77 -36.12 -20.90
C HIS A 428 -4.62 -35.27 -20.31
N GLY A 429 -3.62 -35.90 -19.66
CA GLY A 429 -2.54 -35.18 -18.97
C GLY A 429 -1.79 -34.15 -19.83
N PRO A 430 -1.20 -34.53 -20.99
CA PRO A 430 -0.49 -33.58 -21.86
C PRO A 430 -1.37 -32.42 -22.34
N GLN A 431 -2.62 -32.71 -22.72
CA GLN A 431 -3.60 -31.69 -23.13
C GLN A 431 -3.96 -30.77 -21.95
N SER A 432 -4.14 -31.33 -20.75
CA SER A 432 -4.44 -30.56 -19.54
C SER A 432 -3.31 -29.60 -19.18
N LYS A 433 -2.04 -30.03 -19.31
CA LYS A 433 -0.87 -29.17 -19.14
C LYS A 433 -0.86 -28.04 -20.17
N ALA A 434 -1.02 -28.37 -21.46
CA ALA A 434 -0.98 -27.37 -22.54
C ALA A 434 -2.06 -26.28 -22.36
N ASP A 435 -3.28 -26.69 -21.97
CA ASP A 435 -4.36 -25.74 -21.70
C ASP A 435 -4.03 -24.83 -20.52
N VAL A 436 -3.54 -25.41 -19.41
CA VAL A 436 -3.16 -24.67 -18.21
C VAL A 436 -2.02 -23.69 -18.49
N ASP A 437 -1.02 -24.08 -19.27
CA ASP A 437 0.07 -23.21 -19.69
C ASP A 437 -0.45 -21.99 -20.46
N GLY A 438 -1.40 -22.20 -21.38
CA GLY A 438 -2.06 -21.10 -22.10
C GLY A 438 -2.86 -20.16 -21.20
N ILE A 439 -3.58 -20.70 -20.19
CA ILE A 439 -4.31 -19.88 -19.22
C ILE A 439 -3.37 -19.11 -18.30
N ILE A 440 -2.28 -19.71 -17.83
CA ILE A 440 -1.27 -19.03 -17.03
C ILE A 440 -0.68 -17.85 -17.80
N GLN A 441 -0.37 -18.05 -19.09
CA GLN A 441 0.11 -16.98 -19.96
C GLN A 441 -0.90 -15.83 -20.08
N GLN A 442 -2.19 -16.14 -20.19
CA GLN A 442 -3.26 -15.13 -20.23
C GLN A 442 -3.49 -14.44 -18.89
N CYS A 443 -3.07 -15.04 -17.78
CA CYS A 443 -3.17 -14.47 -16.43
C CYS A 443 -1.88 -13.74 -16.00
N ALA A 444 -0.85 -13.70 -16.84
CA ALA A 444 0.51 -13.24 -16.50
C ALA A 444 0.54 -11.83 -15.87
N GLY A 445 -0.36 -10.93 -16.28
CA GLY A 445 -0.45 -9.58 -15.72
C GLY A 445 -0.86 -9.55 -14.24
N ALA A 446 -1.50 -10.60 -13.72
CA ALA A 446 -1.80 -10.79 -12.30
C ALA A 446 -0.81 -11.73 -11.59
N GLY A 447 0.22 -12.23 -12.27
CA GLY A 447 1.18 -13.20 -11.75
C GLY A 447 1.36 -14.40 -12.67
N HIS A 448 2.60 -14.81 -12.88
CA HIS A 448 2.95 -15.92 -13.76
C HIS A 448 3.54 -17.08 -12.96
N LEU A 449 2.73 -18.12 -12.74
CA LEU A 449 3.07 -19.20 -11.80
C LEU A 449 4.33 -19.97 -12.21
N LYS A 450 4.57 -20.19 -13.51
CA LYS A 450 5.79 -20.86 -13.99
C LYS A 450 7.03 -20.00 -13.82
N GLU A 451 6.89 -18.67 -13.92
CA GLU A 451 8.00 -17.75 -13.66
C GLU A 451 8.32 -17.73 -12.17
N ASP A 452 7.30 -17.74 -11.30
CA ASP A 452 7.48 -17.88 -9.86
C ASP A 452 8.25 -19.18 -9.53
N ILE A 453 7.88 -20.33 -10.12
CA ILE A 453 8.59 -21.59 -9.92
C ILE A 453 10.05 -21.48 -10.40
N CYS A 454 10.26 -20.99 -11.62
CA CYS A 454 11.60 -20.79 -12.19
C CYS A 454 12.46 -19.87 -11.33
N TYR A 455 11.89 -18.77 -10.83
CA TYR A 455 12.54 -17.84 -9.92
C TYR A 455 13.00 -18.53 -8.64
N TYR A 456 12.11 -19.25 -7.95
CA TYR A 456 12.48 -19.94 -6.70
C TYR A 456 13.52 -21.04 -6.94
N THR A 457 13.46 -21.77 -8.06
CA THR A 457 14.52 -22.74 -8.43
C THR A 457 15.87 -22.05 -8.64
N LYS A 458 15.91 -20.95 -9.40
CA LYS A 458 17.15 -20.19 -9.65
C LYS A 458 17.73 -19.61 -8.37
N GLU A 459 16.90 -19.04 -7.50
CA GLU A 459 17.36 -18.50 -6.22
C GLU A 459 17.86 -19.59 -5.27
N LEU A 460 17.22 -20.76 -5.26
CA LEU A 460 17.65 -21.91 -4.46
C LEU A 460 19.05 -22.41 -4.86
N ASN A 461 19.38 -22.33 -6.16
CA ASN A 461 20.66 -22.77 -6.71
C ASN A 461 21.80 -21.78 -6.51
N LYS A 462 21.48 -20.49 -6.33
CA LYS A 462 22.47 -19.44 -6.00
C LYS A 462 22.86 -19.44 -4.52
N LEU A 463 21.99 -19.92 -3.64
CA LEU A 463 22.19 -19.83 -2.20
C LEU A 463 23.30 -20.81 -1.73
N PRO A 464 24.34 -20.33 -1.01
CA PRO A 464 25.33 -21.21 -0.40
C PRO A 464 24.70 -22.05 0.72
N ASN A 465 25.24 -23.24 0.96
CA ASN A 465 24.78 -24.20 2.00
C ASN A 465 24.86 -23.67 3.46
N THR A 466 25.28 -22.43 3.68
CA THR A 466 25.45 -21.82 5.00
C THR A 466 24.26 -21.00 5.48
N LYS A 467 23.24 -20.79 4.64
CA LYS A 467 22.03 -20.01 4.95
C LYS A 467 20.77 -20.88 4.98
N ASP A 468 20.66 -21.74 6.00
CA ASP A 468 19.59 -22.75 6.08
C ASP A 468 18.18 -22.17 6.18
N GLU A 469 17.98 -21.03 6.88
CA GLU A 469 16.65 -20.40 7.03
C GLU A 469 16.14 -19.82 5.70
N ASP A 470 16.96 -18.99 5.02
CA ASP A 470 16.63 -18.42 3.71
C ASP A 470 16.35 -19.54 2.68
N ARG A 471 17.18 -20.58 2.71
CA ARG A 471 17.05 -21.74 1.83
C ARG A 471 15.75 -22.50 2.09
N SER A 472 15.37 -22.69 3.35
CA SER A 472 14.10 -23.33 3.74
C SER A 472 12.90 -22.52 3.24
N TYR A 473 12.94 -21.19 3.41
CA TYR A 473 11.89 -20.29 2.93
C TYR A 473 11.73 -20.30 1.41
N ILE A 474 12.82 -20.19 0.66
CA ILE A 474 12.79 -20.22 -0.81
C ILE A 474 12.28 -21.58 -1.32
N MET A 475 12.73 -22.68 -0.69
CA MET A 475 12.26 -24.02 -1.02
C MET A 475 10.77 -24.19 -0.75
N ASP A 476 10.27 -23.73 0.40
CA ASP A 476 8.85 -23.76 0.77
C ASP A 476 7.98 -22.98 -0.24
N MET A 477 8.37 -21.74 -0.56
CA MET A 477 7.64 -20.89 -1.52
C MET A 477 7.61 -21.50 -2.92
N GLY A 478 8.73 -22.08 -3.36
CA GLY A 478 8.81 -22.76 -4.63
C GLY A 478 7.94 -24.02 -4.69
N VAL A 479 7.96 -24.88 -3.66
CA VAL A 479 7.08 -26.05 -3.59
C VAL A 479 5.60 -25.63 -3.58
N LYS A 480 5.26 -24.53 -2.89
CA LYS A 480 3.91 -23.95 -2.90
C LYS A 480 3.49 -23.45 -4.28
N ALA A 481 4.39 -22.87 -5.07
CA ALA A 481 4.13 -22.48 -6.45
C ALA A 481 3.92 -23.72 -7.34
N LEU A 482 4.79 -24.72 -7.22
CA LEU A 482 4.70 -25.98 -7.95
C LEU A 482 3.41 -26.75 -7.62
N ARG A 483 2.98 -26.74 -6.35
CA ARG A 483 1.72 -27.36 -5.92
C ARG A 483 0.49 -26.68 -6.52
N ARG A 484 0.49 -25.35 -6.66
CA ARG A 484 -0.59 -24.65 -7.38
C ARG A 484 -0.64 -25.08 -8.84
N TYR A 485 0.52 -25.23 -9.49
CA TYR A 485 0.60 -25.66 -10.88
C TYR A 485 0.08 -27.10 -11.04
N PHE A 486 0.50 -27.98 -10.14
CA PHE A 486 -0.03 -29.35 -9.99
C PHE A 486 -1.56 -29.35 -9.90
N TYR A 487 -2.15 -28.52 -9.03
CA TYR A 487 -3.60 -28.46 -8.88
C TYR A 487 -4.31 -27.91 -10.12
N LEU A 488 -3.77 -26.91 -10.81
CA LEU A 488 -4.38 -26.41 -12.06
C LEU A 488 -4.43 -27.50 -13.14
N ILE A 489 -3.33 -28.23 -13.35
CA ILE A 489 -3.27 -29.33 -14.34
C ILE A 489 -4.25 -30.43 -13.97
N THR A 490 -4.23 -30.83 -12.70
CA THR A 490 -5.10 -31.88 -12.17
C THR A 490 -6.57 -31.47 -12.24
N PHE A 491 -6.88 -30.21 -11.95
CA PHE A 491 -8.21 -29.64 -12.06
C PHE A 491 -8.70 -29.61 -13.50
N ARG A 492 -7.84 -29.27 -14.47
CA ARG A 492 -8.17 -29.34 -15.89
C ARG A 492 -8.48 -30.78 -16.32
N SER A 493 -7.69 -31.76 -15.88
CA SER A 493 -7.97 -33.17 -16.13
C SER A 493 -9.30 -33.62 -15.50
N TYR A 494 -9.60 -33.17 -14.29
CA TYR A 494 -10.88 -33.39 -13.62
C TYR A 494 -12.06 -32.85 -14.45
N LEU A 495 -11.97 -31.62 -14.97
CA LEU A 495 -13.01 -31.02 -15.83
C LEU A 495 -13.21 -31.76 -17.15
N TYR A 496 -12.21 -32.53 -17.62
CA TYR A 496 -12.36 -33.44 -18.76
C TYR A 496 -13.07 -34.75 -18.41
N CYS A 497 -12.93 -35.22 -17.18
CA CYS A 497 -13.44 -36.52 -16.75
C CYS A 497 -14.87 -36.44 -16.20
N THR A 498 -15.20 -35.36 -15.51
CA THR A 498 -16.41 -35.25 -14.67
C THR A 498 -16.92 -33.82 -14.64
N SER A 499 -18.22 -33.66 -14.38
CA SER A 499 -18.80 -32.35 -14.14
C SER A 499 -18.69 -31.93 -12.66
N PRO A 500 -18.44 -30.63 -12.37
CA PRO A 500 -18.65 -30.00 -11.06
C PRO A 500 -19.97 -30.30 -10.36
N LYS A 501 -21.02 -30.65 -11.13
CA LYS A 501 -22.35 -31.00 -10.60
C LYS A 501 -22.42 -32.43 -10.06
N GLU A 502 -21.54 -33.32 -10.51
CA GLU A 502 -21.57 -34.75 -10.18
C GLU A 502 -20.70 -35.08 -8.99
N MET A 503 -19.48 -34.56 -8.95
CA MET A 503 -18.50 -34.85 -7.90
C MET A 503 -17.60 -33.64 -7.70
N LYS A 504 -17.33 -33.27 -6.44
CA LYS A 504 -16.44 -32.15 -6.12
C LYS A 504 -14.99 -32.47 -6.48
N PHE A 505 -14.17 -31.45 -6.77
CA PHE A 505 -12.77 -31.68 -7.08
C PHE A 505 -12.01 -32.33 -5.92
N LEU A 506 -12.29 -31.90 -4.69
CA LEU A 506 -11.72 -32.51 -3.48
C LEU A 506 -12.05 -34.01 -3.37
N ASP A 507 -13.29 -34.40 -3.65
CA ASP A 507 -13.74 -35.79 -3.54
C ASP A 507 -13.15 -36.63 -4.69
N TRP A 508 -13.03 -36.06 -5.87
CA TRP A 508 -12.33 -36.68 -7.01
C TRP A 508 -10.86 -36.91 -6.70
N MET A 509 -10.17 -35.92 -6.12
CA MET A 509 -8.78 -36.06 -5.65
C MET A 509 -8.64 -37.16 -4.60
N ARG A 510 -9.57 -37.24 -3.64
CA ARG A 510 -9.58 -38.28 -2.60
C ARG A 510 -9.80 -39.69 -3.14
N SER A 511 -10.55 -39.84 -4.23
CA SER A 511 -10.73 -41.12 -4.92
C SER A 511 -9.49 -41.63 -5.67
N ARG A 512 -8.44 -40.80 -5.78
CA ARG A 512 -7.21 -41.06 -6.54
C ARG A 512 -5.98 -40.93 -5.64
N PRO A 513 -5.69 -41.92 -4.79
CA PRO A 513 -4.59 -41.86 -3.82
C PRO A 513 -3.22 -41.64 -4.47
N GLU A 514 -3.04 -42.09 -5.72
CA GLU A 514 -1.83 -41.84 -6.52
C GLU A 514 -1.57 -40.34 -6.74
N LEU A 515 -2.61 -39.53 -6.93
CA LEU A 515 -2.48 -38.07 -7.07
C LEU A 515 -2.14 -37.41 -5.74
N GLY A 516 -2.71 -37.91 -4.64
CA GLY A 516 -2.36 -37.47 -3.29
C GLY A 516 -0.88 -37.74 -2.96
N HIS A 517 -0.38 -38.92 -3.32
CA HIS A 517 1.03 -39.29 -3.14
C HIS A 517 1.97 -38.40 -3.96
N LEU A 518 1.64 -38.13 -5.23
CA LEU A 518 2.44 -37.22 -6.06
C LEU A 518 2.45 -35.79 -5.49
N CYS A 519 1.29 -35.28 -5.09
CA CYS A 519 1.17 -33.92 -4.53
C CYS A 519 1.94 -33.74 -3.22
N HIS A 520 1.98 -34.76 -2.35
CA HIS A 520 2.70 -34.69 -1.07
C HIS A 520 4.22 -34.70 -1.26
N ASN A 521 4.70 -35.38 -2.31
CA ASN A 521 6.12 -35.58 -2.56
C ASN A 521 6.72 -34.56 -3.53
N LEU A 522 6.00 -33.48 -3.88
CA LEU A 522 6.49 -32.43 -4.77
C LEU A 522 7.79 -31.83 -4.27
N ARG A 523 8.78 -31.74 -5.17
CA ARG A 523 10.07 -31.12 -4.91
C ARG A 523 10.44 -30.18 -6.04
N ILE A 524 11.14 -29.11 -5.70
CA ILE A 524 11.93 -28.37 -6.67
C ILE A 524 13.30 -29.04 -6.72
N ASP A 525 13.65 -29.55 -7.90
CA ASP A 525 14.94 -30.17 -8.15
C ASP A 525 16.08 -29.14 -7.93
N LYS A 526 17.23 -29.63 -7.46
CA LYS A 526 18.47 -28.87 -7.33
C LYS A 526 19.19 -28.80 -8.67
#